data_AF-W2W011-F1
#
_entry.id   AF-W2W011-F1
#
_cell.length_a   1.000
_cell.length_b   1.000
_cell.length_c   1.000
_cell.angle_alpha   90.00
_cell.angle_beta   90.00
_cell.angle_gamma   90.00
#
_symmetry.space_group_name_H-M   'P 1'
#
loop_
_entity.id
_entity.type
_entity.pdbx_description
1 polymer ?
#
loop_
_entity_poly.entity_id
_entity_poly.type
_entity_poly.pdbx_seq_one_letter_code
_entity_poly.pdbx_strand_id
1 'polypeptide(L)'
;MKRDFASDSTTDLKSSFEFFQAMLLTHSVNRSPKSVGIFSREEVATIVDYVANSYYRHFQLYKCIYTPYYHLHFVQREINDVQTPKALRPLSQGFLHTAKPMPSDESVKENDAEPPRETSESPADE
;
A
#
# COMPACT_ATOMS: atom_id res chain seq x y z
N MET A 1 3.65 26.63 -2.44
CA MET A 1 3.51 25.94 -3.75
C MET A 1 2.07 26.10 -4.20
N LYS A 2 1.81 26.85 -5.28
CA LYS A 2 0.52 26.77 -5.99
C LYS A 2 0.58 25.49 -6.81
N ARG A 3 -0.20 24.47 -6.46
CA ARG A 3 -0.42 23.31 -7.32
C ARG A 3 -1.75 23.49 -8.02
N ASP A 4 -1.73 23.37 -9.33
CA ASP A 4 -2.92 23.47 -10.16
C ASP A 4 -3.54 22.07 -10.26
N PHE A 5 -4.52 21.77 -9.40
CA PHE A 5 -5.16 20.45 -9.35
C PHE A 5 -5.74 20.00 -10.70
N ALA A 6 -6.13 20.95 -11.54
CA ALA A 6 -6.63 20.69 -12.88
C ALA A 6 -5.55 20.20 -13.87
N SER A 7 -4.27 20.53 -13.66
CA SER A 7 -3.17 20.03 -14.49
C SER A 7 -2.73 18.62 -14.09
N ASP A 8 -2.80 18.29 -12.80
CA ASP A 8 -2.22 17.05 -12.27
C ASP A 8 -3.16 15.84 -12.38
N SER A 9 -4.46 16.07 -12.55
CA SER A 9 -5.45 15.00 -12.70
C SER A 9 -5.39 14.32 -14.07
N THR A 10 -5.45 12.99 -14.08
CA THR A 10 -5.36 12.10 -15.26
C THR A 10 -6.53 12.23 -16.26
N THR A 11 -7.58 12.97 -15.92
CA THR A 11 -8.79 13.05 -16.77
C THR A 11 -8.69 14.23 -17.74
N ASP A 12 -8.66 13.93 -19.03
CA ASP A 12 -8.67 14.92 -20.10
C ASP A 12 -10.09 15.11 -20.66
N LEU A 13 -10.33 16.28 -21.25
CA LEU A 13 -11.62 16.57 -21.86
C LEU A 13 -11.92 15.61 -23.02
N LYS A 14 -10.90 15.30 -23.83
CA LYS A 14 -11.03 14.38 -24.96
C LYS A 14 -11.36 12.95 -24.50
N SER A 15 -10.63 12.42 -23.52
CA SER A 15 -10.87 11.06 -23.02
C SER A 15 -12.22 10.94 -22.31
N SER A 16 -12.63 11.97 -21.56
CA SER A 16 -13.98 12.06 -21.00
C SER A 16 -15.07 12.05 -22.09
N PHE A 17 -14.86 12.77 -23.19
CA PHE A 17 -15.82 12.82 -24.29
C PHE A 17 -15.91 11.50 -25.04
N GLU A 18 -14.79 10.84 -25.31
CA GLU A 18 -14.77 9.50 -25.92
C GLU A 18 -15.50 8.47 -25.05
N PHE A 19 -15.31 8.53 -23.72
CA PHE A 19 -16.03 7.69 -22.78
C PHE A 19 -17.54 7.97 -22.79
N PHE A 20 -17.94 9.23 -22.76
CA PHE A 20 -19.34 9.64 -22.88
C PHE A 20 -19.97 9.14 -24.19
N GLN A 21 -19.28 9.30 -25.31
CA GLN A 21 -19.75 8.85 -26.62
C GLN A 21 -19.92 7.33 -26.66
N ALA A 22 -18.97 6.56 -26.13
CA ALA A 22 -19.07 5.11 -26.07
C ALA A 22 -20.26 4.64 -25.21
N MET A 23 -20.49 5.29 -24.07
CA MET A 23 -21.61 4.99 -23.19
C MET A 23 -22.95 5.34 -23.86
N LEU A 24 -23.04 6.50 -24.50
CA LEU A 24 -24.23 6.92 -25.23
C LEU A 24 -24.57 5.95 -26.37
N LEU A 25 -23.59 5.55 -27.17
CA LEU A 25 -23.78 4.58 -28.26
C LEU A 25 -24.22 3.21 -27.76
N THR A 26 -23.69 2.76 -26.62
CA THR A 26 -24.09 1.49 -25.98
C THR A 26 -25.58 1.47 -25.62
N HIS A 27 -26.16 2.64 -25.31
CA HIS A 27 -27.57 2.78 -24.94
C HIS A 27 -28.49 3.29 -26.06
N SER A 28 -27.93 3.60 -27.23
CA SER A 28 -28.69 4.13 -28.39
C SER A 28 -28.92 3.08 -29.48
N VAL A 29 -28.08 2.05 -29.53
CA VAL A 29 -28.13 1.03 -30.58
C VAL A 29 -28.45 -0.32 -29.95
N ASN A 30 -29.49 -0.98 -30.47
CA ASN A 30 -29.81 -2.34 -30.06
C ASN A 30 -28.90 -3.33 -30.80
N ARG A 31 -27.81 -3.76 -30.15
CA ARG A 31 -26.94 -4.85 -30.62
C ARG A 31 -26.70 -5.84 -29.47
N SER A 32 -27.20 -7.07 -29.65
CA SER A 32 -26.86 -8.19 -28.76
C SER A 32 -25.34 -8.42 -28.78
N PRO A 33 -24.65 -8.72 -27.65
CA PRO A 33 -25.14 -9.00 -26.29
C PRO A 33 -24.95 -7.85 -25.26
N LYS A 34 -24.35 -6.70 -25.64
CA LYS A 34 -23.95 -5.65 -24.68
C LYS A 34 -24.58 -4.26 -24.93
N SER A 35 -25.31 -4.06 -26.02
CA SER A 35 -25.88 -2.74 -26.37
C SER A 35 -27.40 -2.80 -26.40
N VAL A 36 -28.04 -1.91 -25.64
CA VAL A 36 -29.50 -1.84 -25.49
C VAL A 36 -29.97 -0.55 -26.13
N GLY A 37 -30.91 -0.61 -27.07
CA GLY A 37 -31.48 0.60 -27.69
C GLY A 37 -32.56 1.22 -26.81
N ILE A 38 -32.14 1.94 -25.76
CA ILE A 38 -33.03 2.63 -24.81
C ILE A 38 -33.44 3.99 -25.39
N PHE A 39 -32.49 4.70 -26.01
CA PHE A 39 -32.71 6.04 -26.52
C PHE A 39 -33.01 6.06 -28.02
N SER A 40 -33.99 6.87 -28.39
CA SER A 40 -34.22 7.26 -29.78
C SER A 40 -33.18 8.27 -30.27
N ARG A 41 -33.05 8.43 -31.59
CA ARG A 41 -32.09 9.37 -32.18
C ARG A 41 -32.30 10.82 -31.73
N GLU A 42 -33.55 11.23 -31.57
CA GLU A 42 -33.90 12.59 -31.17
C GLU A 42 -33.49 12.84 -29.71
N GLU A 43 -33.77 11.89 -28.82
CA GLU A 43 -33.36 11.95 -27.42
C GLU A 43 -31.85 12.02 -27.28
N VAL A 44 -31.10 11.23 -28.06
CA VAL A 44 -29.64 11.26 -28.09
C VAL A 44 -29.12 12.67 -28.42
N ALA A 45 -29.71 13.34 -29.42
CA ALA A 45 -29.33 14.70 -29.77
C ALA A 45 -29.59 15.69 -28.62
N THR A 46 -30.75 15.58 -27.95
CA THR A 46 -31.08 16.42 -26.80
C THR A 46 -30.14 16.19 -25.61
N ILE A 47 -29.75 14.94 -25.35
CA ILE A 47 -28.81 14.57 -24.29
C ILE A 47 -27.42 15.18 -24.58
N VAL A 48 -26.94 15.06 -25.81
CA VAL A 48 -25.64 15.63 -26.20
C VAL A 48 -25.62 17.15 -26.02
N ASP A 49 -26.68 17.84 -26.46
CA ASP A 49 -26.80 19.29 -26.29
C ASP A 49 -26.85 19.69 -24.80
N TYR A 50 -27.64 18.99 -24.00
CA TYR A 50 -27.70 19.23 -22.56
C TYR A 50 -26.34 19.04 -21.87
N VAL A 51 -25.64 17.94 -22.17
CA VAL A 51 -24.35 17.62 -21.55
C VAL A 51 -23.26 18.59 -21.99
N ALA A 52 -23.28 19.04 -23.26
CA ALA A 52 -22.38 20.07 -23.76
C ALA A 52 -22.58 21.40 -23.01
N ASN A 53 -23.83 21.83 -22.83
CA ASN A 53 -24.18 23.12 -22.23
C ASN A 53 -24.08 23.14 -20.69
N SER A 54 -24.16 21.98 -20.02
CA SER A 54 -24.11 21.87 -18.55
C SER A 54 -22.77 21.33 -18.04
N TYR A 55 -22.43 20.09 -18.37
CA TYR A 55 -21.25 19.40 -17.85
C TYR A 55 -19.96 19.94 -18.46
N TYR A 56 -19.84 19.90 -19.80
CA TYR A 56 -18.59 20.29 -20.47
C TYR A 56 -18.31 21.80 -20.39
N ARG A 57 -19.36 22.63 -20.32
CA ARG A 57 -19.23 24.06 -20.02
C ARG A 57 -18.49 24.33 -18.71
N HIS A 58 -18.67 23.46 -17.72
CA HIS A 58 -18.06 23.57 -16.40
C HIS A 58 -17.06 22.43 -16.12
N PHE A 59 -16.41 21.90 -17.16
CA PHE A 59 -15.56 20.71 -17.06
C PHE A 59 -14.46 20.85 -16.01
N GLN A 60 -13.78 22.00 -15.94
CA GLN A 60 -12.69 22.24 -14.98
C GLN A 60 -13.19 22.21 -13.52
N LEU A 61 -14.38 22.73 -13.25
CA LEU A 61 -14.96 22.72 -11.91
C LEU A 61 -15.23 21.28 -11.46
N TYR A 62 -15.89 20.49 -12.30
CA TYR A 62 -16.16 19.08 -11.99
C TYR A 62 -14.87 18.28 -11.86
N LYS A 63 -13.89 18.52 -12.74
CA LYS A 63 -12.56 17.92 -12.67
C LYS A 63 -11.89 18.19 -11.31
N CYS A 64 -11.97 19.41 -10.80
CA CYS A 64 -11.44 19.75 -9.48
C CYS A 64 -12.21 19.07 -8.33
N ILE A 65 -13.54 18.97 -8.40
CA ILE A 65 -14.36 18.37 -7.34
C ILE A 65 -14.16 16.84 -7.28
N TYR A 66 -14.05 16.17 -8.42
CA TYR A 66 -13.96 14.71 -8.49
C TYR A 66 -12.55 14.16 -8.44
N THR A 67 -11.51 15.00 -8.54
CA THR A 67 -10.13 14.55 -8.39
C THR A 67 -9.84 14.30 -6.90
N PRO A 68 -9.61 13.05 -6.48
CA PRO A 68 -9.33 12.75 -5.08
C PRO A 68 -8.01 13.39 -4.63
N TYR A 69 -8.02 13.98 -3.44
CA TYR A 69 -6.84 14.58 -2.84
C TYR A 69 -6.05 13.54 -2.04
N TYR A 70 -4.85 13.18 -2.53
CA TYR A 70 -3.96 12.28 -1.80
C TYR A 70 -3.01 13.10 -0.91
N HIS A 71 -3.19 12.98 0.41
CA HIS A 71 -2.23 13.52 1.38
C HIS A 71 -1.13 12.50 1.61
N LEU A 72 0.09 12.80 1.14
CA LEU A 72 1.27 11.99 1.47
C LEU A 72 1.81 12.45 2.82
N HIS A 73 1.79 11.55 3.81
CA HIS A 73 2.42 11.76 5.11
C HIS A 73 3.73 11.00 5.15
N PHE A 74 4.84 11.73 5.18
CA PHE A 74 6.16 11.15 5.41
C PHE A 74 6.44 11.17 6.90
N VAL A 75 6.72 9.99 7.47
CA VAL A 75 7.21 9.86 8.84
C VAL A 75 8.65 9.39 8.75
N GLN A 76 9.58 10.26 9.13
CA GLN A 76 10.98 9.88 9.25
C GLN A 76 11.16 9.12 10.57
N ARG A 77 11.54 7.84 10.46
CA ARG A 77 11.99 7.04 11.61
C ARG A 77 13.51 7.13 11.70
N GLU A 78 14.04 7.11 12.93
CA GLU A 78 15.48 6.98 13.14
C GLU A 78 16.01 5.69 12.51
N ILE A 79 17.24 5.76 12.01
CA ILE A 79 17.95 4.61 11.47
C ILE A 79 18.18 3.62 12.62
N ASN A 80 17.83 2.35 12.41
CA ASN A 80 18.05 1.20 13.32
C ASN A 80 17.10 0.99 14.51
N ASP A 81 15.91 1.60 14.56
CA ASP A 81 14.93 1.28 15.61
C ASP A 81 15.58 1.25 17.01
N VAL A 82 16.29 2.34 17.38
CA VAL A 82 17.10 2.42 18.61
C VAL A 82 16.27 1.88 19.77
N GLN A 83 16.57 0.65 20.21
CA GLN A 83 15.82 0.00 21.28
C GLN A 83 15.95 0.90 22.51
N THR A 84 14.87 1.61 22.84
CA THR A 84 14.86 2.44 24.03
C THR A 84 14.90 1.47 25.21
N PRO A 85 15.94 1.52 26.06
CA PRO A 85 16.05 0.59 27.18
C PRO A 85 14.80 0.75 28.05
N LYS A 86 14.18 -0.39 28.40
CA LYS A 86 13.05 -0.39 29.33
C LYS A 86 13.47 0.33 30.60
N ALA A 87 12.66 1.30 31.04
CA ALA A 87 12.91 2.02 32.28
C ALA A 87 13.19 1.02 33.41
N LEU A 88 14.34 1.19 34.07
CA LEU A 88 14.75 0.33 35.18
C LEU A 88 13.71 0.44 36.30
N ARG A 89 13.37 -0.69 36.90
CA ARG A 89 12.52 -0.70 38.10
C ARG A 89 13.25 0.00 39.25
N PRO A 90 12.54 0.74 40.13
CA PRO A 90 13.17 1.41 41.25
C PRO A 90 13.84 0.40 42.19
N LEU A 91 14.91 0.82 42.86
CA LEU A 91 15.69 -0.04 43.77
C LEU A 91 14.86 -0.59 44.93
N SER A 92 13.76 0.08 45.28
CA SER A 92 12.79 -0.39 46.27
C SER A 92 12.14 -1.74 45.92
N GLN A 93 12.13 -2.11 44.63
CA GLN A 93 11.63 -3.40 44.14
C GLN A 93 12.76 -4.44 43.96
N GLY A 94 13.99 -4.11 44.36
CA GLY A 94 15.14 -4.99 44.26
C GLY A 94 15.15 -6.05 45.36
N PHE A 95 15.54 -7.28 45.00
CA PHE A 95 15.85 -8.33 45.96
C PHE A 95 17.36 -8.33 46.23
N LEU A 96 17.75 -8.41 47.50
CA LEU A 96 19.15 -8.53 47.89
C LEU A 96 19.69 -9.87 47.40
N HIS A 97 20.51 -9.85 46.34
CA HIS A 97 21.24 -11.02 45.89
C HIS A 97 22.41 -11.23 46.86
N THR A 98 22.26 -12.16 47.81
CA THR A 98 23.42 -12.71 48.51
C THR A 98 24.24 -13.49 47.48
N ALA A 99 25.49 -13.10 47.25
CA ALA A 99 26.39 -13.87 46.39
C ALA A 99 26.38 -15.33 46.86
N LYS A 100 26.00 -16.25 45.97
CA LYS A 100 26.20 -17.68 46.22
C LYS A 100 27.69 -17.86 46.52
N PRO A 101 28.08 -18.51 47.64
CA PRO A 101 29.48 -18.81 47.87
C PRO A 101 30.01 -19.51 46.63
N MET A 102 31.05 -18.95 46.00
CA MET A 102 31.73 -19.62 44.91
C MET A 102 32.14 -21.01 45.44
N PRO A 103 31.85 -22.09 44.71
CA PRO A 103 32.40 -23.39 45.10
C PRO A 103 33.92 -23.24 45.10
N SER A 104 34.53 -23.46 46.26
CA SER A 104 35.98 -23.57 46.40
C SER A 104 36.46 -24.69 45.48
N ASP A 105 37.36 -24.35 44.57
CA ASP A 105 38.03 -25.27 43.64
C ASP A 105 38.79 -26.35 44.42
N GLU A 106 38.16 -27.48 44.71
CA GLU A 106 38.84 -28.75 44.94
C GLU A 106 37.96 -29.91 44.46
N SER A 107 38.21 -30.37 43.23
CA SER A 107 38.63 -31.74 42.98
C SER A 107 38.68 -31.98 41.46
N VAL A 108 39.89 -32.07 40.95
CA VAL A 108 40.18 -32.75 39.68
C VAL A 108 39.58 -34.14 39.77
N LYS A 109 38.59 -34.43 38.92
CA LYS A 109 38.16 -35.80 38.62
C LYS A 109 38.14 -35.97 37.11
N GLU A 110 39.26 -36.50 36.66
CA GLU A 110 39.41 -37.38 35.49
C GLU A 110 38.18 -38.28 35.33
N ASN A 111 37.57 -38.23 34.15
CA ASN A 111 36.75 -39.31 33.63
C ASN A 111 36.78 -39.24 32.09
N ASP A 112 37.45 -40.23 31.54
CA ASP A 112 37.38 -40.69 30.17
C ASP A 112 35.93 -40.95 29.71
N ALA A 113 35.74 -40.77 28.40
CA ALA A 113 34.77 -41.42 27.49
C ALA A 113 33.82 -40.46 26.75
N GLU A 114 34.08 -40.25 25.45
CA GLU A 114 33.11 -40.51 24.37
C GLU A 114 33.78 -40.61 22.97
N PRO A 115 33.16 -41.35 22.00
CA PRO A 115 33.80 -42.00 20.83
C PRO A 115 33.68 -41.16 19.51
N PRO A 116 34.15 -41.67 18.34
CA PRO A 116 34.69 -40.83 17.24
C PRO A 116 33.64 -40.20 16.31
N ARG A 117 34.00 -39.02 15.76
CA ARG A 117 33.29 -38.33 14.68
C ARG A 117 33.64 -38.96 13.34
N GLU A 118 32.68 -39.59 12.67
CA GLU A 118 32.74 -39.90 11.24
C GLU A 118 32.37 -38.64 10.44
N THR A 119 33.31 -38.16 9.63
CA THR A 119 33.10 -37.15 8.59
C THR A 119 32.47 -37.81 7.37
N SER A 120 31.21 -37.49 7.09
CA SER A 120 30.56 -37.75 5.80
C SER A 120 30.96 -36.67 4.80
N GLU A 121 31.78 -37.03 3.82
CA GLU A 121 32.03 -36.21 2.62
C GLU A 121 31.32 -36.89 1.45
N SER A 122 30.29 -36.24 0.91
CA SER A 122 29.57 -36.67 -0.30
C SER A 122 30.37 -36.26 -1.54
N PRO A 123 30.57 -37.13 -2.55
CA PRO A 123 31.14 -36.71 -3.83
C PRO A 123 30.05 -36.13 -4.74
N ALA A 124 30.38 -35.01 -5.38
CA ALA A 124 29.60 -34.41 -6.46
C ALA A 124 29.98 -35.03 -7.80
N ASP A 125 28.96 -35.31 -8.61
CA ASP A 125 29.03 -35.68 -10.02
C ASP A 125 29.79 -34.63 -10.87
N GLU A 126 30.74 -35.08 -11.70
CA GLU A 126 30.80 -34.82 -13.16
C GLU A 126 31.82 -35.75 -13.85
#